data_AF-A0A553G8U4-F1
#
_entry.id   AF-A0A553G8U4-F1
#
_cell.length_a   1.000
_cell.length_b   1.000
_cell.length_c   1.000
_cell.angle_alpha   90.00
_cell.angle_beta   90.00
_cell.angle_gamma   90.00
#
_symmetry.space_group_name_H-M   'P 1'
#
loop_
_entity.id
_entity.type
_entity.pdbx_description
1 polymer ?
#
loop_
_entity_poly.entity_id
_entity_poly.type
_entity_poly.pdbx_seq_one_letter_code
_entity_poly.pdbx_strand_id
1 'polypeptide(L)'
;MSSKLYYIVESKFWRRKIGNKLNNLINGVDLSDAYVNTSKEFHDSSPIKARKAAFNHYQSIVEVLYEGLRKKYTNDCQARNDLQYFMNSDNDIELGDETKFKITDDFLNGIEVYMIVETPLNGKVLKANGKYCIHGIRYADDIGRLDNDLIEYLENLFIENKYYEEYNYPTEKELVLKHFDPIGGNAEFYLQTPFDWDALMLKFDGQVLMKNGSL
;
A
#
# COMPACT_ATOMS: atom_id res chain seq x y z
N MET A 1 5.20 -23.31 -17.89
CA MET A 1 4.20 -23.33 -16.80
C MET A 1 3.79 -21.90 -16.53
N SER A 2 2.50 -21.63 -16.34
CA SER A 2 2.06 -20.33 -15.84
C SER A 2 2.50 -20.18 -14.38
N SER A 3 2.88 -18.97 -13.99
CA SER A 3 3.12 -18.65 -12.59
C SER A 3 1.80 -18.77 -11.82
N LYS A 4 1.84 -19.29 -10.59
CA LYS A 4 0.66 -19.38 -9.68
C LYS A 4 0.40 -18.07 -8.92
N LEU A 5 1.16 -17.04 -9.28
CA LEU A 5 1.25 -15.77 -8.60
C LEU A 5 1.43 -14.68 -9.64
N TYR A 6 0.64 -13.62 -9.55
CA TYR A 6 0.77 -12.42 -10.38
C TYR A 6 0.51 -11.19 -9.53
N TYR A 7 0.70 -10.01 -10.10
CA TYR A 7 0.61 -8.75 -9.36
C TYR A 7 -0.39 -7.79 -9.99
N ILE A 8 -1.03 -6.98 -9.17
CA ILE A 8 -1.92 -5.91 -9.63
C ILE A 8 -1.47 -4.61 -8.99
N VAL A 9 -1.41 -3.54 -9.78
CA VAL A 9 -1.33 -2.18 -9.25
C VAL A 9 -2.69 -1.53 -9.42
N GLU A 10 -3.27 -1.07 -8.31
CA GLU A 10 -4.49 -0.28 -8.32
C GLU A 10 -4.19 1.15 -7.88
N SER A 11 -4.88 2.11 -8.51
CA SER A 11 -4.74 3.51 -8.14
C SER A 11 -6.09 4.22 -8.14
N LYS A 12 -6.37 4.92 -7.05
CA LYS A 12 -7.59 5.67 -6.78
C LYS A 12 -7.21 7.00 -6.13
N PHE A 13 -7.38 8.11 -6.84
CA PHE A 13 -7.01 9.43 -6.33
C PHE A 13 -7.60 10.55 -7.18
N TRP A 14 -7.58 11.76 -6.65
CA TRP A 14 -7.94 12.99 -7.35
C TRP A 14 -6.74 13.54 -8.12
N ARG A 15 -6.89 13.86 -9.41
CA ARG A 15 -5.81 14.46 -10.24
C ARG A 15 -5.48 15.90 -9.85
N ARG A 16 -6.40 16.56 -9.15
CA ARG A 16 -6.33 17.97 -8.72
C ARG A 16 -7.15 18.13 -7.45
N LYS A 17 -6.88 19.19 -6.69
CA LYS A 17 -7.79 19.60 -5.62
C LYS A 17 -9.16 19.93 -6.20
N ILE A 18 -10.17 19.23 -5.71
CA ILE A 18 -11.57 19.46 -6.08
C ILE A 18 -12.31 20.33 -5.06
N GLY A 19 -11.70 20.60 -3.89
CA GLY A 19 -12.42 21.19 -2.75
C GLY A 19 -13.49 20.23 -2.24
N ASN A 20 -14.45 20.74 -1.46
CA ASN A 20 -15.47 19.90 -0.85
C ASN A 20 -16.31 19.11 -1.90
N LYS A 21 -16.09 17.79 -1.97
CA LYS A 21 -16.77 16.91 -2.93
C LYS A 21 -18.29 16.91 -2.77
N LEU A 22 -18.82 16.95 -1.53
CA LEU A 22 -20.27 16.99 -1.30
C LEU A 22 -20.91 18.25 -1.92
N ASN A 23 -20.30 19.42 -1.75
CA ASN A 23 -20.77 20.67 -2.35
C ASN A 23 -20.76 20.58 -3.89
N ASN A 24 -19.70 20.02 -4.48
CA ASN A 24 -19.63 19.81 -5.92
C ASN A 24 -20.77 18.90 -6.42
N LEU A 25 -21.04 17.79 -5.72
CA LEU A 25 -22.11 16.87 -6.06
C LEU A 25 -23.51 17.50 -5.95
N ILE A 26 -23.78 18.25 -4.87
CA ILE A 26 -25.06 18.97 -4.68
C ILE A 26 -25.28 20.00 -5.79
N ASN A 27 -24.21 20.68 -6.22
CA ASN A 27 -24.27 21.69 -7.28
C ASN A 27 -24.22 21.11 -8.70
N GLY A 28 -24.22 19.77 -8.85
CA GLY A 28 -24.22 19.11 -10.16
C GLY A 28 -22.91 19.26 -10.94
N VAL A 29 -21.79 19.49 -10.25
CA VAL A 29 -20.46 19.53 -10.86
C VAL A 29 -20.04 18.11 -11.25
N ASP A 30 -19.67 17.92 -12.52
CA ASP A 30 -19.08 16.67 -13.00
C ASP A 30 -17.61 16.58 -12.54
N LEU A 31 -17.31 15.55 -11.75
CA LEU A 31 -15.97 15.26 -11.22
C LEU A 31 -15.30 14.06 -11.91
N SER A 32 -15.90 13.51 -12.96
CA SER A 32 -15.41 12.30 -13.63
C SER A 32 -14.02 12.49 -14.26
N ASP A 33 -13.69 13.69 -14.73
CA ASP A 33 -12.37 14.03 -15.28
C ASP A 33 -11.28 14.17 -14.20
N ALA A 34 -11.69 14.44 -12.97
CA ALA A 34 -10.84 14.71 -11.83
C ALA A 34 -10.49 13.44 -11.05
N TYR A 35 -11.30 12.38 -11.13
CA TYR A 35 -11.04 11.13 -10.41
C TYR A 35 -10.28 10.11 -11.26
N VAL A 36 -9.22 9.55 -10.70
CA VAL A 36 -8.49 8.40 -11.26
C VAL A 36 -8.97 7.15 -10.57
N ASN A 37 -9.30 6.14 -11.36
CA ASN A 37 -9.52 4.78 -10.88
C ASN A 37 -8.96 3.82 -11.94
N THR A 38 -7.81 3.22 -11.67
CA THR A 38 -7.13 2.30 -12.60
C THR A 38 -6.75 1.02 -11.91
N SER A 39 -6.74 -0.07 -12.67
CA SER A 39 -6.18 -1.35 -12.26
C SER A 39 -5.35 -1.92 -13.42
N LYS A 40 -4.15 -2.40 -13.12
CA LYS A 40 -3.26 -3.00 -14.11
C LYS A 40 -2.63 -4.27 -13.56
N GLU A 41 -2.79 -5.35 -14.31
CA GLU A 41 -2.22 -6.65 -13.97
C GLU A 41 -0.84 -6.86 -14.62
N PHE A 42 0.01 -7.59 -13.91
CA PHE A 42 1.37 -7.94 -14.31
C PHE A 42 1.54 -9.44 -14.19
N HIS A 43 1.63 -10.09 -15.34
CA HIS A 43 1.81 -11.53 -15.48
C HIS A 43 3.20 -11.81 -16.05
N ASP A 44 3.89 -12.79 -15.49
CA ASP A 44 5.12 -13.35 -16.07
C ASP A 44 5.28 -14.79 -15.57
N SER A 45 5.87 -15.65 -16.39
CA SER A 45 6.30 -17.00 -15.97
C SER A 45 7.28 -16.98 -14.78
N SER A 46 8.04 -15.90 -14.63
CA SER A 46 8.90 -15.61 -13.49
C SER A 46 8.21 -14.58 -12.59
N PRO A 47 7.60 -14.99 -11.46
CA PRO A 47 6.86 -14.05 -10.62
C PRO A 47 7.69 -12.87 -10.14
N ILE A 48 9.01 -13.02 -9.95
CA ILE A 48 9.88 -11.89 -9.57
C ILE A 48 9.94 -10.79 -10.66
N LYS A 49 9.84 -11.17 -11.95
CA LYS A 49 9.78 -10.20 -13.05
C LYS A 49 8.45 -9.46 -13.07
N ALA A 50 7.35 -10.18 -12.83
CA ALA A 50 6.02 -9.58 -12.69
C ALA A 50 5.98 -8.59 -11.52
N ARG A 51 6.58 -8.98 -10.37
CA ARG A 51 6.75 -8.12 -9.19
C ARG A 51 7.48 -6.83 -9.53
N LYS A 52 8.65 -6.92 -10.16
CA LYS A 52 9.46 -5.77 -10.57
C LYS A 52 8.69 -4.84 -11.51
N ALA A 53 7.97 -5.41 -12.47
CA ALA A 53 7.15 -4.61 -13.39
C ALA A 53 6.01 -3.87 -12.67
N ALA A 54 5.37 -4.50 -11.69
CA ALA A 54 4.34 -3.88 -10.85
C ALA A 54 4.92 -2.72 -10.00
N PHE A 55 6.03 -2.94 -9.30
CA PHE A 55 6.69 -1.89 -8.51
C PHE A 55 7.21 -0.74 -9.37
N ASN A 56 7.73 -1.01 -10.56
CA ASN A 56 8.13 0.05 -11.51
C ASN A 56 6.92 0.89 -11.96
N HIS A 57 5.78 0.25 -12.19
CA HIS A 57 4.57 0.98 -12.55
C HIS A 57 4.03 1.81 -11.38
N TYR A 58 4.00 1.25 -10.17
CA TYR A 58 3.68 1.98 -8.95
C TYR A 58 4.56 3.22 -8.80
N GLN A 59 5.88 3.05 -8.92
CA GLN A 59 6.85 4.15 -8.81
C GLN A 59 6.62 5.22 -9.88
N SER A 60 6.29 4.82 -11.12
CA SER A 60 5.97 5.79 -12.18
C SER A 60 4.74 6.65 -11.87
N ILE A 61 3.74 6.11 -11.17
CA ILE A 61 2.55 6.87 -10.75
C ILE A 61 2.97 7.88 -9.67
N VAL A 62 3.73 7.43 -8.67
CA VAL A 62 4.25 8.30 -7.60
C VAL A 62 5.06 9.46 -8.18
N GLU A 63 5.95 9.19 -9.13
CA GLU A 63 6.77 10.21 -9.80
C GLU A 63 5.92 11.26 -10.51
N VAL A 64 4.92 10.85 -11.30
CA VAL A 64 4.00 11.77 -11.99
C VAL A 64 3.23 12.65 -11.00
N LEU A 65 2.81 12.10 -9.86
CA LEU A 65 2.16 12.90 -8.82
C LEU A 65 3.12 13.91 -8.19
N TYR A 66 4.37 13.52 -7.95
CA TYR A 66 5.41 14.41 -7.45
C TYR A 66 5.78 15.53 -8.43
N GLU A 67 5.78 15.25 -9.73
CA GLU A 67 5.88 16.28 -10.78
C GLU A 67 4.74 17.29 -10.67
N GLY A 68 3.51 16.80 -10.49
CA GLY A 68 2.33 17.65 -10.26
C GLY A 68 2.45 18.53 -9.01
N LEU A 69 3.08 18.04 -7.94
CA LEU A 69 3.37 18.80 -6.73
C LEU A 69 4.58 19.74 -6.86
N ARG A 70 5.37 19.62 -7.93
CA ARG A 70 6.68 20.29 -8.08
C ARG A 70 7.62 20.00 -6.91
N LYS A 71 7.57 18.77 -6.41
CA LYS A 71 8.44 18.27 -5.32
C LYS A 71 9.32 17.15 -5.85
N LYS A 72 10.39 16.83 -5.12
CA LYS A 72 11.17 15.61 -5.35
C LYS A 72 10.71 14.53 -4.38
N TYR A 73 10.51 13.33 -4.92
CA TYR A 73 10.37 12.13 -4.11
C TYR A 73 11.72 11.79 -3.48
N THR A 74 11.74 11.58 -2.16
CA THR A 74 12.96 11.16 -1.45
C THR A 74 12.81 9.80 -0.76
N ASN A 75 11.66 9.56 -0.12
CA ASN A 75 11.35 8.29 0.55
C ASN A 75 9.82 8.14 0.73
N ASP A 76 9.39 6.91 1.03
CA ASP A 76 7.97 6.58 1.19
C ASP A 76 7.31 7.33 2.36
N CYS A 77 8.04 7.59 3.45
CA CYS A 77 7.53 8.35 4.59
C CYS A 77 7.14 9.79 4.20
N GLN A 78 7.96 10.45 3.37
CA GLN A 78 7.65 11.75 2.80
C GLN A 78 6.43 11.65 1.87
N ALA A 79 6.38 10.63 1.02
CA ALA A 79 5.29 10.43 0.05
C ALA A 79 3.93 10.22 0.70
N ARG A 80 3.88 9.48 1.81
CA ARG A 80 2.66 9.32 2.62
C ARG A 80 2.07 10.64 3.08
N ASN A 81 2.90 11.65 3.34
CA ASN A 81 2.45 12.97 3.77
C ASN A 81 2.09 13.85 2.57
N ASP A 82 2.99 13.91 1.58
CA ASP A 82 2.85 14.80 0.43
C ASP A 82 1.66 14.41 -0.46
N LEU A 83 1.44 13.11 -0.68
CA LEU A 83 0.41 12.62 -1.60
C LEU A 83 -1.01 12.66 -1.01
N GLN A 84 -1.18 12.99 0.28
CA GLN A 84 -2.52 13.26 0.84
C GLN A 84 -3.25 14.36 0.09
N TYR A 85 -2.51 15.27 -0.57
CA TYR A 85 -3.05 16.26 -1.49
C TYR A 85 -3.97 15.67 -2.56
N PHE A 86 -3.64 14.48 -3.08
CA PHE A 86 -4.41 13.79 -4.12
C PHE A 86 -5.41 12.77 -3.55
N MET A 87 -5.26 12.40 -2.28
CA MET A 87 -6.08 11.35 -1.66
C MET A 87 -7.26 11.93 -0.88
N ASN A 88 -7.18 13.19 -0.44
CA ASN A 88 -8.20 13.88 0.33
C ASN A 88 -9.12 14.73 -0.56
N SER A 89 -10.43 14.50 -0.50
CA SER A 89 -11.47 15.27 -1.19
C SER A 89 -11.97 16.49 -0.40
N ASP A 90 -11.28 16.89 0.68
CA ASP A 90 -11.63 18.02 1.56
C ASP A 90 -13.12 17.96 2.02
N ASN A 91 -13.65 16.74 2.19
CA ASN A 91 -15.03 16.39 2.56
C ASN A 91 -15.29 16.54 4.08
N ASP A 92 -14.62 17.49 4.73
CA ASP A 92 -14.69 17.64 6.17
C ASP A 92 -16.05 18.28 6.54
N ILE A 93 -16.91 17.52 7.22
CA ILE A 93 -18.13 18.05 7.86
C ILE A 93 -17.81 18.23 9.34
N GLU A 94 -17.56 19.46 9.77
CA GLU A 94 -17.33 19.75 11.19
C GLU A 94 -18.68 19.76 11.94
N LEU A 95 -18.90 18.77 12.82
CA LEU A 95 -20.07 18.70 13.69
C LEU A 95 -19.72 19.20 15.10
N GLY A 96 -19.82 20.51 15.31
CA GLY A 96 -19.61 21.17 16.60
C GLY A 96 -18.16 21.60 16.87
N ASP A 97 -17.98 22.37 17.94
CA ASP A 97 -16.70 23.06 18.24
C ASP A 97 -15.60 22.13 18.80
N GLU A 98 -15.97 20.93 19.28
CA GLU A 98 -15.06 20.05 20.03
C GLU A 98 -14.78 18.70 19.33
N THR A 99 -15.55 18.29 18.33
CA THR A 99 -15.35 16.98 17.67
C THR A 99 -15.54 17.06 16.17
N LYS A 100 -14.42 17.04 15.43
CA LYS A 100 -14.44 17.00 13.97
C LYS A 100 -14.65 15.56 13.51
N PHE A 101 -15.80 15.27 12.90
CA PHE A 101 -16.10 13.96 12.31
C PHE A 101 -15.99 14.06 10.80
N LYS A 102 -15.09 13.29 10.19
CA LYS A 102 -15.01 13.21 8.73
C LYS A 102 -15.88 12.06 8.23
N ILE A 103 -16.83 12.37 7.36
CA ILE A 103 -17.56 11.37 6.57
C ILE A 103 -17.03 11.49 5.15
N THR A 104 -16.13 10.59 4.77
CA THR A 104 -15.54 10.57 3.43
C THR A 104 -15.45 9.14 2.92
N ASP A 105 -15.50 8.94 1.61
CA ASP A 105 -15.10 7.70 0.92
C ASP A 105 -13.63 7.71 0.50
N ASP A 106 -12.87 8.75 0.89
CA ASP A 106 -11.44 8.87 0.59
C ASP A 106 -10.61 7.74 1.21
N PHE A 107 -11.11 7.01 2.22
CA PHE A 107 -10.45 5.80 2.74
C PHE A 107 -10.27 4.70 1.67
N LEU A 108 -10.94 4.81 0.53
CA LEU A 108 -10.73 3.94 -0.64
C LEU A 108 -9.63 4.45 -1.58
N ASN A 109 -9.12 5.67 -1.37
CA ASN A 109 -8.09 6.25 -2.21
C ASN A 109 -6.71 5.76 -1.77
N GLY A 110 -5.88 5.50 -2.77
CA GLY A 110 -4.52 5.03 -2.58
C GLY A 110 -3.88 4.60 -3.89
N ILE A 111 -2.60 4.29 -3.82
CA ILE A 111 -1.84 3.63 -4.88
C ILE A 111 -1.23 2.40 -4.25
N GLU A 112 -1.58 1.23 -4.75
CA GLU A 112 -1.38 -0.02 -4.03
C GLU A 112 -0.88 -1.11 -4.96
N VAL A 113 0.04 -1.92 -4.45
CA VAL A 113 0.57 -3.11 -5.09
C VAL A 113 0.04 -4.33 -4.37
N TYR A 114 -0.66 -5.17 -5.11
CA TYR A 114 -1.24 -6.40 -4.62
C TYR A 114 -0.54 -7.61 -5.23
N MET A 115 -0.29 -8.61 -4.39
CA MET A 115 -0.03 -9.98 -4.83
C MET A 115 -1.37 -10.71 -4.98
N ILE A 116 -1.57 -11.37 -6.12
CA ILE A 116 -2.68 -12.28 -6.34
C ILE A 116 -2.19 -13.71 -6.33
N VAL A 117 -2.85 -14.51 -5.51
CA VAL A 117 -2.56 -15.93 -5.34
C VAL A 117 -3.61 -16.73 -6.09
N GLU A 118 -3.24 -17.43 -7.16
CA GLU A 118 -4.18 -18.28 -7.89
C GLU A 118 -4.47 -19.59 -7.14
N THR A 119 -3.46 -20.15 -6.48
CA THR A 119 -3.56 -21.42 -5.74
C THR A 119 -3.20 -21.22 -4.28
N PRO A 120 -4.09 -21.53 -3.31
CA PRO A 120 -3.80 -21.35 -1.90
C PRO A 120 -2.71 -22.30 -1.41
N LEU A 121 -1.93 -21.89 -0.41
CA LEU A 121 -1.03 -22.78 0.31
C LEU A 121 -1.83 -23.72 1.22
N ASN A 122 -1.49 -25.01 1.19
CA ASN A 122 -2.11 -26.01 2.06
C ASN A 122 -1.90 -25.66 3.54
N GLY A 123 -2.96 -25.74 4.34
CA GLY A 123 -2.89 -25.52 5.78
C GLY A 123 -2.86 -24.05 6.24
N LYS A 124 -3.06 -23.08 5.33
CA LYS A 124 -3.17 -21.66 5.68
C LYS A 124 -4.55 -21.08 5.37
N VAL A 125 -4.91 -20.00 6.06
CA VAL A 125 -6.15 -19.22 5.83
C VAL A 125 -6.02 -18.32 4.59
N LEU A 126 -5.42 -18.83 3.52
CA LEU A 126 -5.29 -18.10 2.26
C LEU A 126 -6.39 -18.55 1.30
N LYS A 127 -7.06 -17.60 0.67
CA LYS A 127 -8.14 -17.90 -0.28
C LYS A 127 -7.53 -18.07 -1.67
N ALA A 128 -8.05 -19.02 -2.43
CA ALA A 128 -7.80 -19.08 -3.87
C ALA A 128 -8.28 -17.77 -4.52
N ASN A 129 -7.48 -17.22 -5.44
CA ASN A 129 -7.64 -15.87 -6.00
C ASN A 129 -7.67 -14.78 -4.92
N GLY A 130 -6.97 -15.01 -3.80
CA GLY A 130 -6.82 -14.04 -2.74
C GLY A 130 -5.96 -12.87 -3.20
N LYS A 131 -6.38 -11.66 -2.84
CA LYS A 131 -5.71 -10.40 -3.13
C LYS A 131 -5.11 -9.85 -1.84
N TYR A 132 -3.78 -9.72 -1.81
CA TYR A 132 -3.01 -9.37 -0.62
C TYR A 132 -2.19 -8.11 -0.90
N CYS A 133 -2.42 -7.02 -0.16
CA CYS A 133 -1.70 -5.77 -0.37
C CYS A 133 -0.30 -5.89 0.23
N ILE A 134 0.74 -5.73 -0.59
CA ILE A 134 2.14 -5.89 -0.16
C ILE A 134 2.89 -4.55 -0.08
N HIS A 135 2.30 -3.49 -0.63
CA HIS A 135 2.84 -2.14 -0.55
C HIS A 135 1.78 -1.13 -1.02
N GLY A 136 1.82 0.09 -0.50
CA GLY A 136 1.01 1.18 -1.04
C GLY A 136 1.02 2.42 -0.18
N ILE A 137 0.55 3.53 -0.75
CA ILE A 137 0.25 4.77 -0.04
C ILE A 137 -1.25 4.97 -0.11
N ARG A 138 -1.92 4.95 1.04
CA ARG A 138 -3.36 5.15 1.20
C ARG A 138 -3.66 6.53 1.76
N TYR A 139 -4.91 6.95 1.60
CA TYR A 139 -5.45 8.07 2.35
C TYR A 139 -5.30 7.84 3.85
N ALA A 140 -4.83 8.86 4.58
CA ALA A 140 -4.65 8.79 6.03
C ALA A 140 -5.40 9.94 6.72
N ASP A 141 -6.34 9.59 7.59
CA ASP A 141 -7.04 10.57 8.44
C ASP A 141 -6.13 11.16 9.54
N ASP A 142 -5.13 10.39 10.00
CA ASP A 142 -4.12 10.82 10.98
C ASP A 142 -2.73 10.37 10.52
N ILE A 143 -1.96 11.33 10.00
CA ILE A 143 -0.62 11.13 9.44
C ILE A 143 0.43 10.82 10.54
N GLY A 144 0.10 11.05 11.82
CA GLY A 144 1.04 10.93 12.94
C GLY A 144 1.21 9.52 13.53
N ARG A 145 0.42 8.53 13.09
CA ARG A 145 0.45 7.16 13.63
C ARG A 145 1.14 6.19 12.67
N LEU A 146 1.67 5.10 13.24
CA LEU A 146 1.96 3.91 12.45
C LEU A 146 0.64 3.49 11.80
N ASP A 147 0.62 3.57 10.48
CA ASP A 147 -0.52 3.17 9.69
C ASP A 147 -0.72 1.66 9.85
N ASN A 148 -1.93 1.22 10.25
CA ASN A 148 -2.26 -0.22 10.36
C ASN A 148 -1.98 -0.93 9.03
N ASP A 149 -2.06 -0.20 7.92
CA ASP A 149 -1.76 -0.70 6.59
C ASP A 149 -0.29 -1.16 6.46
N LEU A 150 0.66 -0.51 7.16
CA LEU A 150 2.06 -0.94 7.16
C LEU A 150 2.25 -2.31 7.80
N ILE A 151 1.50 -2.61 8.87
CA ILE A 151 1.53 -3.95 9.49
C ILE A 151 0.94 -4.96 8.52
N GLU A 152 -0.21 -4.66 7.91
CA GLU A 152 -0.85 -5.51 6.89
C GLU A 152 0.11 -5.81 5.74
N TYR A 153 0.82 -4.80 5.22
CA TYR A 153 1.79 -4.97 4.13
C TYR A 153 2.93 -5.89 4.54
N LEU A 154 3.46 -5.73 5.76
CA LEU A 154 4.54 -6.56 6.27
C LEU A 154 4.12 -8.03 6.40
N GLU A 155 2.94 -8.29 6.97
CA GLU A 155 2.38 -9.64 7.07
C GLU A 155 2.20 -10.28 5.69
N ASN A 156 1.68 -9.52 4.73
CA ASN A 156 1.48 -9.98 3.36
C ASN A 156 2.81 -10.19 2.61
N LEU A 157 3.87 -9.45 2.92
CA LEU A 157 5.22 -9.67 2.40
C LEU A 157 5.83 -10.98 2.92
N PHE A 158 5.58 -11.35 4.18
CA PHE A 158 5.98 -12.67 4.69
C PHE A 158 5.20 -13.80 4.03
N ILE A 159 3.91 -13.58 3.75
CA ILE A 159 3.10 -14.54 2.99
C ILE A 159 3.66 -14.67 1.56
N GLU A 160 3.98 -13.55 0.91
CA GLU A 160 4.60 -13.52 -0.42
C GLU A 160 5.87 -14.38 -0.44
N ASN A 161 6.81 -14.17 0.48
CA ASN A 161 8.04 -14.96 0.51
C ASN A 161 7.77 -16.46 0.69
N LYS A 162 6.80 -16.84 1.54
CA LYS A 162 6.41 -18.25 1.73
C LYS A 162 5.88 -18.88 0.43
N TYR A 163 5.27 -18.11 -0.48
CA TYR A 163 4.91 -18.62 -1.82
C TYR A 163 6.13 -18.88 -2.70
N TYR A 164 7.12 -17.99 -2.66
CA TYR A 164 8.36 -18.18 -3.40
C TYR A 164 9.10 -19.43 -2.93
N GLU A 165 9.12 -19.69 -1.62
CA GLU A 165 9.73 -20.87 -1.03
C GLU A 165 8.99 -22.17 -1.43
N GLU A 166 7.67 -22.26 -1.22
CA GLU A 166 6.88 -23.47 -1.50
C GLU A 166 7.02 -23.91 -2.97
N TYR A 167 7.01 -22.95 -3.90
CA TYR A 167 7.06 -23.23 -5.33
C TYR A 167 8.46 -23.14 -5.92
N ASN A 168 9.50 -22.98 -5.10
CA ASN A 168 10.90 -22.84 -5.52
C ASN A 168 11.11 -21.75 -6.59
N TYR A 169 10.42 -20.62 -6.47
CA TYR A 169 10.60 -19.49 -7.38
C TYR A 169 11.91 -18.75 -7.05
N PRO A 170 12.70 -18.36 -8.06
CA PRO A 170 13.92 -17.59 -7.84
C PRO A 170 13.58 -16.16 -7.38
N THR A 171 14.32 -15.67 -6.39
CA THR A 171 14.15 -14.32 -5.81
C THR A 171 15.18 -13.31 -6.29
N GLU A 172 16.13 -13.71 -7.15
CA GLU A 172 17.13 -12.83 -7.80
C GLU A 172 17.90 -11.88 -6.83
N LYS A 173 18.12 -12.28 -5.57
CA LYS A 173 18.76 -11.49 -4.48
C LYS A 173 17.90 -10.36 -3.88
N GLU A 174 16.60 -10.33 -4.17
CA GLU A 174 15.64 -9.39 -3.55
C GLU A 174 15.28 -9.79 -2.11
N LEU A 175 15.76 -10.94 -1.64
CA LEU A 175 15.45 -11.46 -0.31
C LEU A 175 16.20 -10.68 0.77
N VAL A 176 15.45 -10.11 1.71
CA VAL A 176 15.97 -9.37 2.86
C VAL A 176 15.68 -10.16 4.12
N LEU A 177 16.72 -10.44 4.92
CA LEU A 177 16.58 -10.98 6.27
C LEU A 177 16.42 -9.84 7.26
N LYS A 178 15.40 -9.90 8.11
CA LYS A 178 15.23 -8.94 9.21
C LYS A 178 14.86 -9.60 10.53
N HIS A 179 15.38 -9.02 11.60
CA HIS A 179 14.99 -9.33 12.97
C HIS A 179 13.91 -8.34 13.39
N PHE A 180 12.70 -8.84 13.65
CA PHE A 180 11.60 -8.04 14.15
C PHE A 180 11.48 -8.27 15.67
N ASP A 181 12.46 -7.77 16.43
CA ASP A 181 12.48 -7.85 17.90
C ASP A 181 11.18 -7.36 18.58
N PRO A 182 10.50 -6.29 18.09
CA PRO A 182 9.21 -5.85 18.65
C PRO A 182 8.00 -6.76 18.35
N ILE A 183 8.17 -7.81 17.53
CA ILE A 183 7.12 -8.76 17.08
C ILE A 183 7.54 -10.21 17.42
N GLY A 184 8.22 -10.40 18.55
CA GLY A 184 8.55 -11.73 19.05
C GLY A 184 9.93 -12.28 18.67
N GLY A 185 10.82 -11.44 18.10
CA GLY A 185 12.27 -11.74 18.02
C GLY A 185 12.69 -12.79 17.00
N ASN A 186 11.77 -13.28 16.16
CA ASN A 186 12.12 -14.23 15.11
C ASN A 186 12.67 -13.49 13.87
N ALA A 187 13.72 -14.06 13.30
CA ALA A 187 14.23 -13.60 12.01
C ALA A 187 13.29 -14.07 10.90
N GLU A 188 12.76 -13.15 10.11
CA GLU A 188 11.92 -13.46 8.95
C GLU A 188 12.53 -12.88 7.66
N PHE A 189 12.24 -13.57 6.54
CA PHE A 189 12.65 -13.15 5.22
C PHE A 189 11.46 -12.58 4.44
N TYR A 190 11.68 -11.48 3.75
CA TYR A 190 10.71 -10.92 2.80
C TYR A 190 11.41 -10.35 1.56
N LEU A 191 10.66 -10.11 0.49
CA LEU A 191 11.19 -9.49 -0.72
C LEU A 191 11.23 -7.97 -0.59
N GLN A 192 12.35 -7.36 -0.95
CA GLN A 192 12.59 -5.91 -0.79
C GLN A 192 11.48 -5.06 -1.40
N THR A 193 11.12 -3.98 -0.71
CA THR A 193 10.18 -2.95 -1.18
C THR A 193 10.84 -1.56 -1.17
N PRO A 194 10.28 -0.55 -1.86
CA PRO A 194 10.74 0.83 -1.75
C PRO A 194 10.63 1.43 -0.33
N PHE A 195 9.81 0.84 0.54
CA PHE A 195 9.69 1.26 1.93
C PHE A 195 10.94 0.91 2.74
N ASP A 196 11.47 1.90 3.46
CA ASP A 196 12.61 1.72 4.36
C ASP A 196 12.14 1.16 5.71
N TRP A 197 12.00 -0.16 5.76
CA TRP A 197 11.65 -0.87 6.98
C TRP A 197 12.72 -0.69 8.08
N ASP A 198 13.99 -0.47 7.74
CA ASP A 198 15.05 -0.28 8.74
C ASP A 198 14.90 1.04 9.48
N ALA A 199 14.71 2.12 8.75
CA ALA A 199 14.44 3.43 9.34
C ALA A 199 13.14 3.42 10.16
N LEU A 200 12.14 2.64 9.75
CA LEU A 200 10.94 2.43 10.55
C LEU A 200 11.30 1.71 11.85
N MET A 201 11.86 0.51 11.78
CA MET A 201 12.14 -0.33 12.95
C MET A 201 13.06 0.35 13.97
N LEU A 202 14.06 1.12 13.53
CA LEU A 202 14.92 1.91 14.41
C LEU A 202 14.15 2.98 15.22
N LYS A 203 13.09 3.57 14.65
CA LYS A 203 12.21 4.49 15.40
C LYS A 203 11.39 3.78 16.48
N PHE A 204 11.18 2.47 16.34
CA PHE A 204 10.37 1.63 17.22
C PHE A 204 11.20 0.75 18.15
N ASP A 205 12.53 0.85 18.16
CA ASP A 205 13.43 0.06 19.00
C ASP A 205 13.26 0.43 20.50
N GLY A 206 12.16 -0.05 21.09
CA GLY A 206 11.64 0.28 22.42
C GLY A 206 10.09 0.30 22.53
N GLN A 207 9.34 0.20 21.43
CA GLN A 207 7.87 0.15 21.43
C GLN A 207 7.36 -1.07 20.65
N VAL A 208 6.45 -1.83 21.26
CA VAL A 208 5.82 -3.01 20.65
C VAL A 208 4.96 -2.58 19.46
N LEU A 209 5.32 -3.04 18.26
CA LEU A 209 4.58 -2.75 17.02
C LEU A 209 3.19 -3.41 16.97
N MET A 210 2.91 -4.33 17.90
CA MET A 210 1.63 -5.04 18.04
C MET A 210 0.94 -4.68 19.36
N LYS A 211 -0.01 -3.74 19.35
CA LYS A 211 -1.08 -3.73 20.37
C LYS A 211 -2.37 -4.24 19.74
N ASN A 212 -2.71 -5.47 20.14
CA ASN A 212 -3.96 -6.23 19.95
C ASN A 212 -4.16 -6.93 18.60
N GLY A 213 -4.03 -8.26 18.60
CA GLY A 213 -4.81 -9.12 17.69
C GLY A 213 -4.10 -10.34 17.09
N SER A 214 -3.80 -11.34 17.92
CA SER A 214 -3.86 -12.78 17.61
C SER A 214 -3.20 -13.34 16.33
N LEU A 215 -2.16 -14.14 16.55
CA LEU A 215 -2.18 -15.56 16.13
C LEU A 215 -2.31 -16.44 17.37
#